data_AF-A0A1F9CQW7-F1
#
_entry.id   AF-A0A1F9CQW7-F1
#
_cell.length_a   1.000
_cell.length_b   1.000
_cell.length_c   1.000
_cell.angle_alpha   90.00
_cell.angle_beta   90.00
_cell.angle_gamma   90.00
#
_symmetry.space_group_name_H-M   'P 1'
#
loop_
_entity.id
_entity.type
_entity.pdbx_description
1 polymer ?
#
loop_
_entity_poly.entity_id
_entity_poly.type
_entity_poly.pdbx_seq_one_letter_code
_entity_poly.pdbx_strand_id
1 'polypeptide(L)'
;MLMNHFRKTVDILIKMMIPLVILTLMMGVARIILDLRAVFTSPTIAAGFDLMVTNILSMFVIIELLRSIIEYFELHRLRITFITDAVIVFVLREIMIGLYQRSLASLDVLALAALISIMGVLRTLAIVFSPEKAKGV
;
A
#
# COMPACT_ATOMS: atom_id res chain seq x y z
N MET A 1 -2.71 -9.92 35.21
CA MET A 1 -4.11 -10.05 34.74
C MET A 1 -4.41 -9.10 33.57
N LEU A 2 -4.20 -7.77 33.70
CA LEU A 2 -4.45 -6.78 32.64
C LEU A 2 -3.77 -7.10 31.29
N MET A 3 -2.49 -7.48 31.33
CA MET A 3 -1.69 -7.78 30.13
C MET A 3 -2.23 -9.00 29.34
N ASN A 4 -2.90 -9.95 30.02
CA ASN A 4 -3.51 -11.11 29.38
C ASN A 4 -4.84 -10.77 28.72
N HIS A 5 -5.63 -9.88 29.32
CA HIS A 5 -6.85 -9.37 28.71
C HIS A 5 -6.55 -8.52 27.49
N PHE A 6 -5.54 -7.64 27.56
CA PHE A 6 -5.10 -6.83 26.42
C PHE A 6 -4.69 -7.70 25.22
N ARG A 7 -3.80 -8.68 25.44
CA ARG A 7 -3.40 -9.63 24.38
C ARG A 7 -4.58 -10.40 23.80
N LYS A 8 -5.47 -10.92 24.66
CA LYS A 8 -6.65 -11.67 24.21
C LYS A 8 -7.61 -10.80 23.38
N THR A 9 -7.81 -9.54 23.75
CA THR A 9 -8.62 -8.59 22.97
C THR A 9 -7.98 -8.30 21.63
N VAL A 10 -6.67 -8.05 21.59
CA VAL A 10 -5.92 -7.82 20.35
C VAL A 10 -5.99 -9.05 19.42
N ASP A 11 -5.78 -10.27 19.95
CA ASP A 11 -5.86 -11.51 19.17
C ASP A 11 -7.26 -11.72 18.56
N ILE A 12 -8.32 -11.40 19.31
CA ILE A 12 -9.70 -11.49 18.82
C ILE A 12 -9.94 -10.47 17.70
N LEU A 13 -9.46 -9.23 17.86
CA LEU A 13 -9.56 -8.20 16.84
C LEU A 13 -8.84 -8.64 15.56
N ILE A 14 -7.62 -9.14 15.65
CA ILE A 14 -6.85 -9.62 14.48
C ILE A 14 -7.58 -10.76 13.77
N LYS A 15 -8.07 -11.76 14.53
CA LYS A 15 -8.86 -12.87 13.96
C LYS A 15 -10.12 -12.40 13.25
N MET A 16 -10.75 -11.31 13.69
CA MET A 16 -11.89 -10.70 13.00
C MET A 16 -11.48 -9.84 11.79
N MET A 17 -10.29 -9.23 11.80
CA MET A 17 -9.80 -8.44 10.67
C MET A 17 -9.43 -9.30 9.46
N ILE A 18 -8.85 -10.49 9.65
CA ILE A 18 -8.45 -11.38 8.56
C ILE A 18 -9.61 -11.66 7.57
N PRO A 19 -10.78 -12.17 7.99
CA PRO A 19 -11.89 -12.41 7.08
C PRO A 19 -12.42 -11.12 6.44
N LEU A 20 -12.40 -9.98 7.15
CA LEU A 20 -12.79 -8.69 6.59
C LEU A 20 -11.86 -8.24 5.46
N VAL A 21 -10.55 -8.44 5.62
CA VAL A 21 -9.57 -8.15 4.57
C VAL A 21 -9.81 -9.06 3.38
N ILE A 22 -9.96 -10.37 3.59
CA ILE A 22 -10.24 -11.31 2.51
C ILE A 22 -11.51 -10.90 1.74
N LEU A 23 -12.59 -10.55 2.45
CA LEU A 23 -13.82 -10.03 1.82
C LEU A 23 -13.56 -8.75 1.02
N THR A 24 -12.79 -7.82 1.56
CA THR A 24 -12.45 -6.55 0.88
C THR A 24 -11.66 -6.79 -0.39
N LEU A 25 -10.67 -7.69 -0.34
CA LEU A 25 -9.89 -8.10 -1.51
C LEU A 25 -10.79 -8.73 -2.57
N MET A 26 -11.68 -9.65 -2.18
CA MET A 26 -12.63 -10.25 -3.10
C MET A 26 -13.57 -9.22 -3.73
N MET A 27 -14.09 -8.27 -2.95
CA MET A 27 -14.94 -7.19 -3.48
C MET A 27 -14.20 -6.32 -4.49
N GLY A 28 -12.95 -5.97 -4.23
CA GLY A 28 -12.17 -5.19 -5.18
C GLY A 28 -11.90 -5.98 -6.48
N VAL A 29 -11.59 -7.28 -6.40
CA VAL A 29 -11.39 -8.11 -7.61
C VAL A 29 -12.68 -8.18 -8.41
N ALA A 30 -13.81 -8.40 -7.74
CA ALA A 30 -15.13 -8.39 -8.37
C ALA A 30 -15.41 -7.04 -9.04
N ARG A 31 -15.03 -5.91 -8.41
CA ARG A 31 -15.19 -4.57 -9.00
C ARG A 31 -14.39 -4.42 -10.30
N ILE A 32 -13.13 -4.84 -10.34
CA ILE A 32 -12.30 -4.80 -11.56
C ILE A 32 -12.96 -5.61 -12.69
N ILE A 33 -13.49 -6.79 -12.38
CA ILE A 33 -14.19 -7.64 -13.36
C ILE A 33 -15.45 -6.92 -13.90
N LEU A 34 -16.19 -6.20 -13.05
CA LEU A 34 -17.35 -5.43 -13.48
C LEU A 34 -16.95 -4.21 -14.34
N ASP A 35 -15.87 -3.52 -13.98
CA ASP A 35 -15.36 -2.37 -14.74
C ASP A 35 -14.87 -2.79 -16.15
N LEU A 36 -14.49 -4.06 -16.35
CA LEU A 36 -14.19 -4.60 -17.69
C LEU A 36 -15.38 -4.51 -18.66
N ARG A 37 -16.61 -4.58 -18.16
CA ARG A 37 -17.81 -4.38 -19.00
C ARG A 37 -17.94 -2.92 -19.45
N ALA A 38 -17.53 -1.97 -18.63
CA ALA A 38 -17.60 -0.54 -18.94
C ALA A 38 -16.67 -0.15 -20.11
N VAL A 39 -15.57 -0.88 -20.32
CA VAL A 39 -14.67 -0.66 -21.47
C VAL A 39 -15.39 -0.91 -22.80
N PHE A 40 -16.26 -1.92 -22.87
CA PHE A 40 -17.05 -2.22 -24.06
C PHE A 40 -18.21 -1.24 -24.30
N THR A 41 -18.59 -0.45 -23.28
CA THR A 41 -19.68 0.55 -23.37
C THR A 41 -19.17 1.99 -23.52
N SER A 42 -17.85 2.20 -23.39
CA SER A 42 -17.24 3.53 -23.45
C SER A 42 -17.14 4.04 -24.89
N PRO A 43 -17.27 5.35 -25.13
CA PRO A 43 -17.26 5.94 -26.48
C PRO A 43 -15.91 5.80 -27.19
N THR A 44 -14.83 5.59 -26.43
CA THR A 44 -13.50 5.27 -26.96
C THR A 44 -12.82 4.23 -26.09
N ILE A 45 -11.97 3.40 -26.69
CA ILE A 45 -11.15 2.42 -25.97
C ILE A 45 -10.25 3.14 -24.96
N ALA A 46 -9.66 4.27 -25.33
CA ALA A 46 -8.79 5.06 -24.47
C ALA A 46 -9.49 5.49 -23.15
N ALA A 47 -10.71 6.02 -23.23
CA ALA A 47 -11.45 6.42 -22.03
C ALA A 47 -11.82 5.24 -21.12
N GLY A 48 -12.16 4.09 -21.70
CA GLY A 48 -12.45 2.87 -20.94
C GLY A 48 -11.21 2.33 -20.20
N PHE A 49 -10.06 2.33 -20.87
CA PHE A 49 -8.78 1.97 -20.25
C PHE A 49 -8.37 2.98 -19.19
N ASP A 50 -8.61 4.27 -19.41
CA ASP A 50 -8.29 5.32 -18.44
C ASP A 50 -9.03 5.14 -17.10
N LEU A 51 -10.32 4.81 -17.18
CA LEU A 51 -11.11 4.52 -15.99
C LEU A 51 -10.66 3.22 -15.31
N MET A 52 -10.36 2.17 -16.10
CA MET A 52 -9.95 0.88 -15.57
C MET A 52 -8.61 0.93 -14.84
N VAL A 53 -7.57 1.48 -15.45
CA VAL A 53 -6.23 1.56 -14.85
C VAL A 53 -6.28 2.40 -13.58
N THR A 54 -7.03 3.51 -13.58
CA THR A 54 -7.23 4.34 -12.39
C THR A 54 -7.89 3.55 -11.25
N ASN A 55 -8.94 2.78 -11.54
CA ASN A 55 -9.64 1.98 -10.52
C ASN A 55 -8.77 0.82 -10.01
N ILE A 56 -8.03 0.14 -10.90
CA ILE A 56 -7.09 -0.93 -10.51
C ILE A 56 -6.02 -0.37 -9.59
N LEU A 57 -5.42 0.77 -9.96
CA LEU A 57 -4.35 1.38 -9.19
C LEU A 57 -4.84 1.89 -7.84
N SER A 58 -6.04 2.47 -7.79
CA SER A 58 -6.71 2.85 -6.54
C SER A 58 -7.03 1.63 -5.67
N MET A 59 -7.49 0.52 -6.24
CA MET A 59 -7.71 -0.72 -5.50
C MET A 59 -6.38 -1.25 -4.95
N PHE A 60 -5.31 -1.20 -5.74
CA PHE A 60 -4.01 -1.66 -5.32
C PHE A 60 -3.58 -0.92 -4.05
N VAL A 61 -3.81 0.41 -3.94
CA VAL A 61 -3.60 1.21 -2.70
C VAL A 61 -4.28 0.55 -1.50
N ILE A 62 -5.57 0.22 -1.62
CA ILE A 62 -6.33 -0.41 -0.54
C ILE A 62 -5.74 -1.78 -0.18
N ILE A 63 -5.43 -2.63 -1.18
CA ILE A 63 -4.83 -3.95 -0.96
C ILE A 63 -3.53 -3.85 -0.15
N GLU A 64 -2.67 -2.89 -0.50
CA GLU A 64 -1.37 -2.69 0.16
C GLU A 64 -1.55 -2.24 1.60
N LEU A 65 -2.43 -1.27 1.85
CA LEU A 65 -2.74 -0.80 3.21
C LEU A 65 -3.24 -1.96 4.09
N LEU A 66 -4.16 -2.77 3.56
CA LEU A 66 -4.67 -3.93 4.27
C LEU A 66 -3.58 -4.99 4.51
N ARG A 67 -2.71 -5.24 3.52
CA ARG A 67 -1.55 -6.14 3.66
C ARG A 67 -0.58 -5.65 4.74
N SER A 68 -0.22 -4.37 4.73
CA SER A 68 0.70 -3.79 5.74
C SER A 68 0.12 -3.87 7.15
N ILE A 69 -1.20 -3.71 7.30
CA ILE A 69 -1.89 -3.88 8.59
C ILE A 69 -1.82 -5.34 9.05
N ILE A 70 -2.10 -6.30 8.16
CA ILE A 70 -1.99 -7.74 8.50
C ILE A 70 -0.55 -8.09 8.88
N GLU A 71 0.42 -7.66 8.07
CA GLU A 71 1.83 -7.97 8.26
C GLU A 71 2.36 -7.42 9.60
N TYR A 72 1.92 -6.22 9.99
CA TYR A 72 2.19 -5.65 11.31
C TYR A 72 1.72 -6.57 12.45
N PHE A 73 0.50 -7.11 12.32
CA PHE A 73 -0.11 -7.92 13.35
C PHE A 73 0.37 -9.38 13.35
N GLU A 74 0.70 -9.96 12.20
CA GLU A 74 1.25 -11.32 12.13
C GLU A 74 2.69 -11.38 12.65
N LEU A 75 3.55 -10.46 12.22
CA LEU A 75 4.98 -10.56 12.53
C LEU A 75 5.34 -10.14 13.96
N HIS A 76 4.42 -9.51 14.71
CA HIS A 76 4.59 -9.01 16.09
C HIS A 76 5.85 -8.13 16.33
N ARG A 77 6.59 -7.80 15.26
CA ARG A 77 7.81 -7.01 15.20
C ARG A 77 7.89 -6.31 13.86
N LEU A 78 7.75 -4.99 13.89
CA LEU A 78 8.05 -4.13 12.75
C LEU A 78 9.56 -3.98 12.61
N ARG A 79 10.20 -4.67 11.67
CA ARG A 79 11.53 -4.17 11.25
C ARG A 79 11.26 -2.91 10.44
N ILE A 80 11.80 -1.78 10.89
CA ILE A 80 11.66 -0.46 10.22
C ILE A 80 11.99 -0.57 8.73
N THR A 81 12.96 -1.43 8.39
CA THR A 81 13.36 -1.76 7.02
C THR A 81 12.21 -2.21 6.12
N PHE A 82 11.29 -3.05 6.62
CA PHE A 82 10.14 -3.53 5.84
C PHE A 82 9.09 -2.43 5.63
N ILE A 83 8.89 -1.57 6.64
CA ILE A 83 7.97 -0.43 6.51
C ILE A 83 8.49 0.55 5.46
N THR A 84 9.78 0.90 5.50
CA THR A 84 10.35 1.85 4.54
C THR A 84 10.20 1.35 3.09
N ASP A 85 10.41 0.06 2.84
CA ASP A 85 10.20 -0.53 1.51
C ASP A 85 8.73 -0.45 1.08
N ALA A 86 7.79 -0.79 1.97
CA ALA A 86 6.35 -0.69 1.70
C ALA A 86 5.91 0.76 1.42
N VAL A 87 6.42 1.74 2.17
CA VAL A 87 6.12 3.16 1.97
C VAL A 87 6.68 3.67 0.64
N ILE A 88 7.87 3.22 0.21
CA ILE A 88 8.42 3.56 -1.11
C ILE A 88 7.48 3.06 -2.21
N VAL A 89 7.03 1.80 -2.15
CA VAL A 89 6.09 1.23 -3.12
C VAL A 89 4.75 1.99 -3.13
N PHE A 90 4.27 2.39 -1.95
CA PHE A 90 3.05 3.18 -1.81
C PHE A 90 3.17 4.55 -2.50
N VAL A 91 4.26 5.29 -2.29
CA VAL A 91 4.48 6.61 -2.93
C VAL A 91 4.67 6.49 -4.44
N LEU A 92 5.41 5.47 -4.90
CA LEU A 92 5.53 5.19 -6.34
C LEU A 92 4.17 4.99 -6.98
N ARG A 93 3.23 4.37 -6.26
CA ARG A 93 1.86 4.18 -6.74
C ARG A 93 1.09 5.49 -6.84
N GLU A 94 1.19 6.36 -5.84
CA GLU A 94 0.54 7.68 -5.88
C GLU A 94 1.00 8.49 -7.10
N ILE A 95 2.30 8.42 -7.43
CA ILE A 95 2.86 9.01 -8.64
C ILE A 95 2.25 8.39 -9.89
N MET A 96 2.14 7.06 -9.95
CA MET A 96 1.50 6.38 -11.08
C MET A 96 0.03 6.82 -11.25
N ILE A 97 -0.74 6.96 -10.15
CA ILE A 97 -2.14 7.40 -10.19
C ILE A 97 -2.22 8.80 -10.77
N GLY A 98 -1.48 9.74 -10.18
CA GLY A 98 -1.51 11.13 -10.60
C GLY A 98 -1.02 11.34 -12.04
N LEU A 99 0.04 10.62 -12.45
CA LEU A 99 0.51 10.67 -13.84
C LEU A 99 -0.54 10.15 -14.82
N TYR A 100 -1.20 9.06 -14.46
CA TYR A 100 -2.19 8.42 -15.31
C TYR A 100 -3.48 9.23 -15.42
N GLN A 101 -3.94 9.81 -14.31
CA GLN A 101 -5.10 10.71 -14.29
C GLN A 101 -4.82 12.08 -14.93
N ARG A 102 -3.56 12.37 -15.29
CA ARG A 102 -3.10 13.70 -15.74
C ARG A 102 -3.54 14.83 -14.78
N SER A 103 -3.58 14.53 -13.49
CA SER A 103 -4.12 15.42 -12.45
C SER A 103 -3.05 16.07 -11.57
N LEU A 104 -1.76 15.76 -11.80
CA LEU A 104 -0.67 16.31 -10.98
C LEU A 104 -0.42 17.78 -11.31
N ALA A 105 -0.64 18.66 -10.33
CA ALA A 105 -0.17 20.02 -10.40
C ALA A 105 1.36 20.05 -10.23
N SER A 106 2.00 21.13 -10.69
CA SER A 106 3.46 21.30 -10.54
C SER A 106 3.93 21.21 -9.08
N LEU A 107 3.08 21.63 -8.14
CA LEU A 107 3.35 21.53 -6.71
C LEU A 107 3.32 20.07 -6.22
N ASP A 108 2.37 19.26 -6.70
CA ASP A 108 2.25 17.85 -6.34
C ASP A 108 3.48 17.07 -6.81
N VAL A 109 3.95 17.36 -8.02
CA VAL A 109 5.18 16.76 -8.57
C VAL A 109 6.39 17.10 -7.69
N LEU A 110 6.52 18.36 -7.26
CA LEU A 110 7.61 18.79 -6.37
C LEU A 110 7.51 18.10 -5.01
N ALA A 111 6.31 18.00 -4.43
CA ALA A 111 6.07 17.35 -3.15
C ALA A 111 6.40 15.84 -3.21
N LEU A 112 5.96 15.15 -4.26
CA LEU A 112 6.25 13.74 -4.48
C LEU A 112 7.76 13.49 -4.73
N ALA A 113 8.43 14.38 -5.47
CA ALA A 113 9.88 14.32 -5.67
C ALA A 113 10.66 14.51 -4.36
N ALA A 114 10.24 15.48 -3.52
CA ALA A 114 10.82 15.69 -2.20
C ALA A 114 10.60 14.48 -1.28
N LEU A 115 9.39 13.92 -1.29
CA LEU A 115 9.04 12.73 -0.51
C LEU A 115 9.90 11.52 -0.90
N ILE A 116 10.03 11.22 -2.20
CA ILE A 116 10.92 10.14 -2.69
C ILE A 116 12.37 10.38 -2.29
N SER A 117 12.85 11.63 -2.41
CA SER A 117 14.22 11.96 -2.04
C SER A 117 14.49 11.68 -0.55
N ILE A 118 13.57 12.09 0.34
CA ILE A 118 13.67 11.84 1.78
C ILE A 118 13.65 10.35 2.08
N MET A 119 12.73 9.59 1.47
CA MET A 119 12.65 8.14 1.65
C MET A 119 13.90 7.42 1.16
N GLY A 120 14.47 7.85 0.02
CA GLY A 120 15.72 7.32 -0.51
C GLY A 120 16.86 7.52 0.47
N VAL A 121 17.02 8.73 1.02
CA VAL A 121 18.01 9.02 2.06
C VAL A 121 17.79 8.16 3.30
N LEU A 122 16.55 8.08 3.81
CA LEU A 122 16.21 7.24 4.96
C LEU A 122 16.55 5.76 4.71
N ARG A 123 16.28 5.25 3.51
CA ARG A 123 16.58 3.86 3.14
C ARG A 123 18.08 3.61 3.09
N THR A 124 18.85 4.51 2.48
CA THR A 124 20.31 4.42 2.44
C THR A 124 20.89 4.44 3.86
N LEU A 125 20.45 5.37 4.71
CA LEU A 125 20.89 5.44 6.10
C LEU A 125 20.52 4.18 6.89
N ALA A 126 19.30 3.67 6.73
CA ALA A 126 18.85 2.45 7.40
C ALA A 126 19.70 1.23 7.01
N ILE A 127 20.18 1.14 5.76
CA ILE A 127 21.06 0.05 5.31
C ILE A 127 22.48 0.22 5.85
N VAL A 128 23.05 1.44 5.76
CA VAL A 128 24.43 1.73 6.18
C VAL A 128 24.60 1.60 7.68
N PHE A 129 23.63 2.08 8.46
CA PHE A 129 23.65 2.06 9.92
C PHE A 129 22.87 0.88 10.53
N SER A 130 22.42 -0.10 9.74
CA SER A 130 21.71 -1.28 10.27
C SER A 130 22.61 -2.03 11.29
N PRO A 131 22.19 -2.17 12.56
CA PRO A 131 22.99 -2.80 13.61
C PRO A 131 23.29 -4.29 13.39
N GLU A 132 22.71 -4.93 12.37
CA GLU A 132 23.00 -6.33 12.02
C GLU A 132 24.46 -6.55 11.57
N LYS A 133 25.17 -5.52 11.09
CA LYS A 133 26.63 -5.60 10.82
C LYS A 133 27.51 -5.45 12.07
N ALA A 134 26.97 -4.97 13.20
CA ALA A 134 27.73 -4.77 14.43
C ALA A 134 27.75 -6.00 15.36
N LYS A 135 27.01 -7.07 15.01
CA LYS A 135 27.11 -8.40 15.64
C LYS A 135 27.72 -9.40 14.67
N GLY A 136 28.96 -9.13 14.27
CA GLY A 136 29.86 -10.17 13.78
C GLY A 136 30.55 -10.83 14.97
N VAL A 137 29.91 -11.87 15.51
CA VAL A 137 30.58 -13.07 16.05
C VAL A 137 29.79 -14.27 15.56
#